data_AF-A0AA42Z5J6-F1
#
_entry.id   AF-A0AA42Z5J6-F1
#
_cell.length_a   1.000
_cell.length_b   1.000
_cell.length_c   1.000
_cell.angle_alpha   90.00
_cell.angle_beta   90.00
_cell.angle_gamma   90.00
#
_symmetry.space_group_name_H-M   'P 1'
#
loop_
_entity.id
_entity.type
_entity.pdbx_description
1 polymer ?
#
loop_
_entity_poly.entity_id
_entity_poly.type
_entity_poly.pdbx_seq_one_letter_code
_entity_poly.pdbx_strand_id
1 'polypeptide(L)'
;MVHKVGEVEALFRYPVKSMGGEALEEAELGWHGLDGDRRLAFRRIDDRRGFPWLTATKLSLCSIDTKHSWATSSRSREVPANGG
;
A
#
# COMPACT_ATOMS: atom_id res chain seq x y z
N MET A 1 24.08 -18.53 11.59
CA MET A 1 24.65 -17.35 10.91
C MET A 1 23.48 -16.56 10.32
N VAL A 2 23.43 -15.24 10.52
CA VAL A 2 22.35 -14.39 9.98
C VAL A 2 22.94 -13.54 8.85
N HIS A 3 22.29 -13.53 7.69
CA HIS A 3 22.73 -12.77 6.52
C HIS A 3 21.61 -11.82 6.08
N LYS A 4 21.94 -10.53 5.87
CA LYS A 4 21.00 -9.54 5.34
C LYS A 4 20.70 -9.87 3.87
N VAL A 5 19.41 -9.96 3.53
CA VAL A 5 18.93 -10.27 2.17
C VAL A 5 18.39 -9.05 1.41
N GLY A 6 18.22 -7.92 2.09
CA GLY A 6 17.69 -6.70 1.51
C GLY A 6 17.25 -5.69 2.58
N GLU A 7 16.61 -4.63 2.12
CA GLU A 7 15.97 -3.60 2.94
C GLU A 7 14.61 -3.22 2.37
N VAL A 8 13.75 -2.69 3.24
CA VAL A 8 12.43 -2.23 2.85
C VAL A 8 12.56 -0.87 2.18
N GLU A 9 12.25 -0.79 0.89
CA GLU A 9 12.27 0.48 0.12
C GLU A 9 11.05 1.34 0.45
N ALA A 10 9.88 0.71 0.60
CA ALA A 10 8.63 1.39 0.87
C ALA A 10 7.62 0.48 1.56
N LEU A 11 6.73 1.09 2.32
CA LEU A 11 5.64 0.43 3.03
C LEU A 11 4.32 1.07 2.65
N PHE A 12 3.32 0.24 2.37
CA PHE A 12 1.99 0.70 1.98
C PHE A 12 0.89 -0.04 2.74
N ARG A 13 -0.14 0.68 3.13
CA ARG A 13 -1.36 0.13 3.71
C ARG A 13 -2.56 0.36 2.81
N TYR A 14 -3.41 -0.65 2.68
CA TYR A 14 -4.59 -0.65 1.82
C TYR A 14 -5.85 -0.80 2.68
N PRO A 15 -6.37 0.27 3.31
CA PRO A 15 -7.48 0.16 4.26
C PRO A 15 -8.76 -0.41 3.63
N VAL A 16 -8.95 -0.21 2.32
CA VAL A 16 -10.08 -0.71 1.54
C VAL A 16 -9.59 -1.68 0.47
N LYS A 17 -10.25 -2.83 0.35
CA LYS A 17 -9.96 -3.86 -0.66
C LYS A 17 -9.96 -3.26 -2.06
N SER A 18 -8.89 -3.54 -2.78
CA SER A 18 -8.70 -3.13 -4.18
C SER A 18 -8.62 -1.62 -4.43
N MET A 19 -8.57 -0.78 -3.38
CA MET A 19 -8.35 0.67 -3.52
C MET A 19 -6.86 1.03 -3.59
N GLY A 20 -6.57 2.30 -3.87
CA GLY A 20 -5.24 2.87 -3.69
C GLY A 20 -4.74 2.72 -2.26
N GLY A 21 -3.45 2.44 -2.09
CA GLY A 21 -2.80 2.33 -0.79
C GLY A 21 -2.24 3.68 -0.34
N GLU A 22 -1.99 3.83 0.95
CA GLU A 22 -1.26 4.97 1.51
C GLU A 22 0.17 4.54 1.85
N ALA A 23 1.14 5.43 1.61
CA ALA A 23 2.53 5.21 2.00
C ALA A 23 2.68 5.43 3.52
N LEU A 24 3.47 4.59 4.17
CA LEU A 24 3.77 4.66 5.60
C LEU A 24 5.28 4.68 5.82
N GLU A 25 5.72 5.39 6.86
CA GLU A 25 7.12 5.34 7.34
C GLU A 25 7.32 4.15 8.29
N GLU A 26 6.29 3.81 9.06
CA GLU A 26 6.28 2.71 10.02
C GLU A 26 4.88 2.08 10.12
N ALA A 27 4.82 0.81 10.51
CA ALA A 27 3.55 0.14 10.84
C ALA A 27 3.75 -0.96 11.87
N GLU A 28 2.70 -1.17 12.67
CA GLU A 28 2.62 -2.29 13.59
C GLU A 28 2.19 -3.55 12.84
N LEU A 29 2.99 -4.62 12.99
CA LEU A 29 2.72 -5.93 12.41
C LEU A 29 2.14 -6.85 13.49
N GLY A 30 0.86 -7.22 13.33
CA GLY A 30 0.20 -8.22 14.15
C GLY A 30 0.06 -9.56 13.43
N TRP A 31 -0.55 -10.54 14.11
CA TRP A 31 -0.84 -11.88 13.54
C TRP A 31 -1.67 -11.86 12.26
N HIS A 32 -2.45 -10.80 12.05
CA HIS A 32 -3.35 -10.66 10.90
C HIS A 32 -2.80 -9.72 9.81
N GLY A 33 -1.54 -9.28 9.92
CA GLY A 33 -0.91 -8.33 9.02
C GLY A 33 -0.74 -6.95 9.65
N LEU A 34 -0.54 -5.94 8.80
CA LEU A 34 -0.37 -4.56 9.22
C LEU A 34 -1.66 -4.04 9.85
N ASP A 35 -1.53 -3.31 10.96
CA ASP A 35 -2.72 -2.76 11.59
C ASP A 35 -3.47 -1.79 10.65
N GLY A 36 -4.80 -1.94 10.64
CA GLY A 36 -5.69 -1.21 9.72
C GLY A 36 -5.67 -1.68 8.26
N ASP A 37 -4.87 -2.68 7.86
CA ASP A 37 -4.86 -3.16 6.47
C ASP A 37 -6.14 -3.93 6.11
N ARG A 38 -6.69 -3.62 4.94
CA ARG A 38 -7.83 -4.28 4.26
C ARG A 38 -9.05 -4.56 5.14
N ARG A 39 -9.39 -3.64 6.04
CA ARG A 39 -10.55 -3.76 6.93
C ARG A 39 -11.90 -3.52 6.24
N LEU A 40 -11.90 -2.86 5.09
CA LEU A 40 -13.11 -2.47 4.37
C LEU A 40 -13.18 -3.08 2.97
N ALA A 41 -14.38 -3.29 2.45
CA ALA A 41 -14.61 -3.71 1.07
C ALA A 41 -15.97 -3.22 0.55
N PHE A 42 -16.01 -2.78 -0.71
CA PHE A 42 -17.27 -2.48 -1.38
C PHE A 42 -17.95 -3.75 -1.85
N ARG A 43 -19.27 -3.86 -1.60
CA ARG A 43 -20.12 -4.91 -2.14
C ARG A 43 -21.21 -4.34 -3.04
N ARG A 44 -21.60 -5.08 -4.06
CA ARG A 44 -22.76 -4.77 -4.90
C ARG A 44 -24.03 -5.18 -4.16
N ILE A 45 -24.95 -4.24 -3.98
CA ILE A 45 -26.16 -4.44 -3.16
C ILE A 45 -27.16 -5.39 -3.84
N ASP A 46 -27.22 -5.38 -5.18
CA ASP A 46 -28.16 -6.19 -5.96
C ASP A 46 -27.57 -7.54 -6.42
N ASP A 47 -26.32 -7.84 -6.03
CA ASP A 47 -25.65 -9.09 -6.41
C ASP A 47 -25.88 -10.16 -5.34
N ARG A 48 -26.80 -11.09 -5.62
CA ARG A 48 -27.13 -12.23 -4.74
C ARG A 48 -26.20 -13.43 -4.92
N ARG A 49 -25.16 -13.32 -5.75
CA ARG A 49 -24.18 -14.39 -5.95
C ARG A 49 -23.27 -14.49 -4.72
N GLY A 50 -22.63 -15.64 -4.51
CA GLY A 50 -21.74 -15.88 -3.37
C GLY A 50 -20.48 -15.01 -3.31
N PHE A 51 -20.25 -14.12 -4.29
CA PHE A 51 -19.08 -13.24 -4.35
C PHE A 51 -19.44 -11.81 -4.79
N PRO A 52 -20.16 -11.05 -3.95
CA PRO A 52 -20.70 -9.73 -4.32
C PRO A 52 -19.67 -8.59 -4.20
N TRP A 53 -18.38 -8.90 -4.03
CA TRP A 53 -17.33 -7.92 -3.74
C TRP A 53 -16.80 -7.23 -4.99
N LEU A 54 -16.54 -5.94 -4.88
CA LEU A 54 -15.80 -5.19 -5.88
C LEU A 54 -14.31 -5.56 -5.80
N THR A 55 -13.71 -5.76 -6.97
CA THR A 55 -12.30 -6.17 -7.12
C THR A 55 -11.66 -5.36 -8.23
N ALA A 56 -10.38 -5.00 -8.10
CA ALA A 56 -9.64 -4.20 -9.09
C ALA A 56 -9.71 -4.77 -10.53
N THR A 57 -9.80 -6.08 -10.68
CA THR A 57 -9.97 -6.75 -11.98
C THR A 57 -11.27 -6.37 -12.70
N LYS A 58 -12.30 -5.95 -11.96
CA LYS A 58 -13.62 -5.60 -12.52
C LYS A 58 -13.81 -4.10 -12.76
N LEU A 59 -12.99 -3.23 -12.15
CA LEU A 59 -12.98 -1.78 -12.36
C LEU A 59 -11.54 -1.25 -12.18
N SER A 60 -10.91 -0.79 -13.26
CA SER A 60 -9.54 -0.25 -13.24
C SER A 60 -9.40 1.04 -12.44
N LEU A 61 -10.50 1.78 -12.24
CA LEU A 61 -10.54 3.03 -11.45
C LEU A 61 -10.19 2.81 -9.97
N CYS A 62 -10.35 1.59 -9.48
CA CYS A 62 -10.09 1.23 -8.09
C CYS A 62 -8.65 1.55 -7.63
N SER A 63 -7.65 1.54 -8.53
CA SER A 63 -6.26 1.87 -8.16
C SER A 63 -5.96 3.38 -8.07
N ILE A 64 -6.87 4.25 -8.54
CA ILE A 64 -6.58 5.68 -8.75
C ILE A 64 -6.67 6.50 -7.44
N ASP A 65 -7.29 5.96 -6.39
CA ASP A 65 -7.50 6.67 -5.11
C ASP A 65 -6.23 6.77 -4.23
N THR A 66 -5.06 6.63 -4.84
CA THR A 66 -3.76 6.80 -4.19
C THR A 66 -3.50 8.30 -4.08
N LYS A 67 -3.59 8.85 -2.87
CA LYS A 67 -3.22 10.25 -2.64
C LYS A 67 -1.84 10.53 -3.23
N HIS A 68 -1.84 11.51 -4.12
CA HIS A 68 -0.73 12.05 -4.90
C HIS A 68 0.43 12.49 -3.99
N SER A 69 1.40 11.60 -3.70
CA SER A 69 2.57 11.97 -2.86
C SER A 69 3.89 11.31 -3.26
N TRP A 70 3.95 10.49 -4.33
CA TRP A 70 5.20 9.83 -4.75
C TRP A 70 6.04 10.63 -5.76
N ALA A 71 5.55 11.75 -6.27
CA ALA A 71 6.26 12.53 -7.30
C ALA A 71 7.27 13.56 -6.76
N THR A 72 7.34 13.78 -5.44
CA THR A 72 8.10 14.94 -4.90
C THR A 72 9.26 14.59 -3.97
N SER A 73 9.39 13.34 -3.49
CA SER A 73 10.40 12.99 -2.46
C SER A 73 11.70 12.39 -3.02
N SER A 74 11.76 11.97 -4.28
CA SER A 74 12.94 11.29 -4.85
C SER A 74 14.06 12.21 -5.35
N ARG A 75 13.93 13.55 -5.23
CA ARG A 75 14.92 14.52 -5.74
C ARG A 75 15.78 15.21 -4.65
N SER A 76 15.90 14.67 -3.43
CA SER A 76 16.66 15.37 -2.37
C SER A 76 17.55 14.50 -1.48
N ARG A 77 18.08 13.39 -2.00
CA ARG A 77 19.24 12.72 -1.36
C ARG A 77 20.34 12.42 -2.38
N GLU A 78 21.03 13.47 -2.82
CA GLU A 78 22.42 13.35 -3.27
C GLU A 78 23.34 13.65 -2.07
N VAL A 79 24.03 12.63 -1.58
CA VAL A 79 25.23 12.70 -0.71
C VAL A 79 26.07 11.47 -1.10
N PRO A 80 27.42 11.48 -1.21
CA PRO A 80 28.41 12.49 -0.75
C PRO A 80 29.52 12.84 -1.77
N ALA A 81 30.35 13.83 -1.43
CA ALA A 81 31.79 13.75 -1.73
C ALA A 81 32.60 14.11 -0.48
N ASN A 82 33.42 13.15 -0.05
CA ASN A 82 34.41 13.23 1.02
C ASN A 82 35.43 14.37 0.75
N GLY A 83 35.77 15.15 1.77
CA GLY A 83 36.86 16.11 1.73
C GLY A 83 37.31 16.49 3.15
N GLY A 84 38.38 15.84 3.61
CA GLY A 84 39.06 16.07 4.89
C GLY A 84 40.28 15.18 4.99
#